data_AF-A0A6P2ACW9-F1
#
_entry.id   AF-A0A6P2ACW9-F1
#
_cell.length_a   1.000
_cell.length_b   1.000
_cell.length_c   1.000
_cell.angle_alpha   90.00
_cell.angle_beta   90.00
_cell.angle_gamma   90.00
#
_symmetry.space_group_name_H-M   'P 1'
#
loop_
_entity.id
_entity.type
_entity.pdbx_description
1 polymer ?
#
loop_
_entity_poly.entity_id
_entity_poly.type
_entity_poly.pdbx_seq_one_letter_code
_entity_poly.pdbx_strand_id
1 'polypeptide(L)'
;MKKQPVTTTTTPSNKSANSVHYSDGTELIPSGINSDLEDNDELVKGYTEDDEGLINNYAVEPAAYAASYPNPRQQLRYLFWGAGAVVFIVTILVIAFAVS
;
A
#
# COMPACT_ATOMS: atom_id res chain seq x y z
N MET A 1 3.89 -2.71 55.10
CA MET A 1 4.04 -1.51 54.24
C MET A 1 2.68 -0.89 54.04
N LYS A 2 2.49 0.38 54.45
CA LYS A 2 1.26 1.16 54.21
C LYS A 2 1.28 1.67 52.77
N LYS A 3 0.20 1.50 52.01
CA LYS A 3 -0.09 2.33 50.83
C LYS A 3 -1.48 2.95 51.01
N GLN A 4 -1.52 4.28 50.98
CA GLN A 4 -2.73 5.09 50.97
C GLN A 4 -3.12 5.44 49.50
N PRO A 5 -4.14 6.28 49.23
CA PRO A 5 -5.33 5.91 48.46
C PRO A 5 -5.29 6.49 47.03
N VAL A 6 -6.12 5.96 46.13
CA VAL A 6 -6.40 6.65 44.85
C VAL A 6 -7.86 7.08 44.87
N THR A 7 -8.07 8.37 45.06
CA THR A 7 -9.39 9.02 45.15
C THR A 7 -9.76 9.62 43.79
N THR A 8 -10.75 8.98 43.15
CA THR A 8 -11.94 9.56 42.49
C THR A 8 -11.82 10.52 41.30
N THR A 9 -12.50 10.17 40.20
CA THR A 9 -13.43 11.12 39.53
C THR A 9 -14.63 10.33 39.02
N THR A 10 -15.64 10.21 39.88
CA THR A 10 -17.02 9.92 39.48
C THR A 10 -17.62 11.23 39.01
N THR A 11 -17.82 11.39 37.70
CA THR A 11 -18.78 12.38 37.18
C THR A 11 -20.15 11.70 37.14
N PRO A 12 -21.19 12.27 37.78
CA PRO A 12 -22.45 11.60 37.97
C PRO A 12 -23.27 11.68 36.68
N SER A 13 -23.39 10.57 35.95
CA SER A 13 -24.52 10.43 35.02
C SER A 13 -25.68 9.81 35.80
N ASN A 14 -26.58 10.69 36.22
CA ASN A 14 -27.86 10.37 36.82
C ASN A 14 -28.77 9.68 35.78
N LYS A 15 -28.50 8.42 35.43
CA LYS A 15 -29.46 7.65 34.65
C LYS A 15 -29.71 6.31 35.31
N SER A 16 -30.82 6.29 36.03
CA SER A 16 -31.73 5.17 36.22
C SER A 16 -31.06 3.81 36.45
N ALA A 17 -31.05 3.40 37.72
CA ALA A 17 -30.88 2.01 38.08
C ALA A 17 -31.75 1.09 37.20
N ASN A 18 -31.16 -0.02 36.76
CA ASN A 18 -31.68 -1.10 35.92
C ASN A 18 -31.54 -0.92 34.40
N SER A 19 -30.34 -1.17 33.89
CA SER A 19 -30.22 -1.87 32.60
C SER A 19 -29.50 -3.18 32.86
N VAL A 20 -30.26 -4.28 32.83
CA VAL A 20 -29.67 -5.62 32.73
C VAL A 20 -28.98 -5.65 31.37
N HIS A 21 -27.65 -5.68 31.36
CA HIS A 21 -26.89 -5.82 30.12
C HIS A 21 -27.04 -7.26 29.66
N TYR A 22 -27.94 -7.52 28.72
CA TYR A 22 -28.03 -8.81 28.04
C TYR A 22 -26.92 -8.84 26.99
N SER A 23 -26.08 -9.86 27.06
CA SER A 23 -25.07 -10.15 26.03
C SER A 23 -25.78 -10.29 24.69
N ASP A 24 -25.56 -9.33 23.81
CA ASP A 24 -26.11 -9.29 22.46
C ASP A 24 -25.15 -9.93 21.44
N GLY A 25 -24.05 -10.53 21.92
CA GLY A 25 -23.02 -11.14 21.10
C GLY A 25 -22.09 -10.16 20.40
N THR A 26 -22.38 -8.84 20.43
CA THR A 26 -21.52 -7.82 19.80
C THR A 26 -20.21 -7.62 20.56
N GLU A 27 -20.22 -7.87 21.87
CA GLU A 27 -19.05 -7.92 22.74
C GLU A 27 -18.08 -9.09 22.45
N LEU A 28 -18.50 -10.08 21.65
CA LEU A 28 -17.66 -11.19 21.20
C LEU A 28 -16.98 -10.92 19.85
N ILE A 29 -17.41 -9.86 19.16
CA ILE A 29 -16.75 -9.42 17.94
C ILE A 29 -15.46 -8.73 18.40
N PRO A 30 -14.26 -9.24 18.04
CA PRO A 30 -13.02 -8.55 18.36
C PRO A 30 -13.06 -7.15 17.74
N SER A 31 -12.56 -6.15 18.47
CA SER A 31 -12.61 -4.72 18.11
C SER A 31 -11.92 -4.33 16.79
N GLY A 32 -11.41 -5.30 16.03
CA GLY A 32 -10.80 -5.12 14.72
C GLY A 32 -11.67 -5.57 13.54
N ILE A 33 -12.84 -6.17 13.79
CA ILE A 33 -13.81 -6.53 12.74
C ILE A 33 -14.90 -5.45 12.75
N ASN A 34 -14.83 -4.51 11.81
CA ASN A 34 -15.90 -3.54 11.63
C ASN A 34 -17.14 -4.30 11.14
N SER A 35 -18.24 -4.23 11.89
CA SER A 35 -19.53 -4.84 11.53
C SER A 35 -20.24 -4.13 10.37
N ASP A 36 -19.66 -3.05 9.87
CA ASP A 36 -20.11 -2.31 8.69
C ASP A 36 -19.64 -3.04 7.41
N LEU A 37 -20.02 -4.32 7.25
CA LEU A 37 -20.10 -4.96 5.95
C LEU A 37 -21.40 -4.50 5.28
N GLU A 38 -21.53 -3.20 5.13
CA GLU A 38 -22.46 -2.62 4.18
C GLU A 38 -21.78 -2.82 2.83
N ASP A 39 -22.46 -3.50 1.89
CA ASP A 39 -22.09 -3.78 0.50
C ASP A 39 -21.70 -2.48 -0.23
N ASN A 40 -20.58 -1.90 0.15
CA ASN A 40 -20.00 -0.73 -0.47
C ASN A 40 -19.03 -1.29 -1.50
N ASP A 41 -19.59 -1.58 -2.68
CA ASP A 41 -18.87 -1.84 -3.93
C ASP A 41 -17.78 -0.77 -4.24
N GLU A 42 -17.76 0.34 -3.51
CA GLU A 42 -16.63 1.26 -3.43
C GLU A 42 -15.69 0.92 -2.26
N LEU A 43 -14.99 -0.21 -2.37
CA LEU A 43 -13.69 -0.33 -1.70
C LEU A 43 -12.88 0.91 -2.04
N VAL A 44 -12.48 1.68 -1.02
CA VAL A 44 -11.70 2.91 -1.14
C VAL A 44 -10.61 2.68 -2.18
N LYS A 45 -10.70 3.39 -3.31
CA LYS A 45 -9.85 3.24 -4.50
C LYS A 45 -8.38 3.10 -4.10
N GLY A 46 -7.87 1.87 -4.04
CA GLY A 46 -6.50 1.60 -3.58
C GLY A 46 -6.33 0.49 -2.55
N TYR A 47 -7.40 -0.14 -2.08
CA TYR A 47 -7.33 -1.34 -1.23
C TYR A 47 -7.97 -2.54 -1.93
N THR A 48 -7.44 -3.74 -1.65
CA THR A 48 -8.04 -5.02 -2.07
C THR A 48 -8.58 -5.72 -0.83
N GLU A 49 -9.65 -6.49 -0.97
CA GLU A 49 -10.06 -7.44 0.05
C GLU A 49 -9.47 -8.81 -0.28
N ASP A 50 -9.16 -9.60 0.74
CA ASP A 50 -8.79 -11.00 0.58
C ASP A 50 -10.04 -11.89 0.44
N ASP A 51 -9.83 -13.18 0.14
CA ASP A 51 -10.91 -14.16 -0.01
C ASP A 51 -11.70 -14.37 1.31
N GLU A 52 -11.21 -13.84 2.43
CA GLU A 52 -11.84 -13.88 3.75
C GLU A 52 -12.61 -12.59 4.07
N GLY A 53 -12.61 -11.60 3.16
CA GLY A 53 -13.29 -10.30 3.33
C GLY A 53 -12.55 -9.33 4.24
N LEU A 54 -11.27 -9.56 4.51
CA LEU A 54 -10.42 -8.65 5.28
C LEU A 54 -9.64 -7.71 4.34
N ILE A 55 -9.46 -6.46 4.77
CA ILE A 55 -8.67 -5.48 4.03
C ILE A 55 -7.21 -5.97 3.93
N ASN A 56 -6.77 -6.16 2.70
CA ASN A 56 -5.42 -6.56 2.39
C ASN A 56 -4.47 -5.36 2.46
N ASN A 57 -3.39 -5.49 3.24
CA ASN A 57 -2.34 -4.48 3.40
C ASN A 57 -1.25 -4.53 2.31
N TYR A 58 -1.38 -5.39 1.31
CA TYR A 58 -0.49 -5.39 0.13
C TYR A 58 -0.82 -4.24 -0.82
N ALA A 59 0.21 -3.78 -1.54
CA ALA A 59 0.04 -2.76 -2.57
C ALA A 59 -0.82 -3.30 -3.73
N VAL A 60 -1.73 -2.47 -4.24
CA VAL A 60 -2.48 -2.76 -5.46
C VAL A 60 -1.53 -2.90 -6.63
N GLU A 61 -1.64 -4.00 -7.38
CA GLU A 61 -0.85 -4.20 -8.60
C GLU A 61 -1.27 -3.15 -9.64
N PRO A 62 -0.32 -2.38 -10.22
CA PRO A 62 -0.66 -1.46 -11.29
C PRO A 62 -1.16 -2.23 -12.50
N ALA A 63 -2.13 -1.66 -13.22
CA ALA A 63 -2.62 -2.26 -14.45
C ALA A 63 -1.46 -2.51 -15.43
N ALA A 64 -1.33 -3.76 -15.90
CA ALA A 64 -0.36 -4.11 -16.92
C ALA A 64 -0.65 -3.35 -18.22
N TYR A 65 0.38 -2.72 -18.79
CA TYR A 65 0.27 -1.99 -20.07
C TYR A 65 1.10 -2.67 -21.16
N ALA A 66 0.55 -2.72 -22.37
CA ALA A 66 1.28 -3.21 -23.52
C ALA A 66 2.35 -2.20 -23.95
N ALA A 67 3.54 -2.69 -24.27
CA ALA A 67 4.59 -1.84 -24.84
C ALA A 67 4.18 -1.39 -26.25
N SER A 68 4.23 -0.08 -26.50
CA SER A 68 4.00 0.48 -27.84
C SER A 68 5.31 0.52 -28.63
N TYR A 69 5.23 0.17 -29.91
CA TYR A 69 6.38 0.25 -30.81
C TYR A 69 6.85 1.72 -30.96
N PRO A 70 8.17 2.00 -30.97
CA PRO A 70 8.69 3.36 -31.01
C PRO A 70 8.38 4.07 -32.33
N ASN A 71 8.04 5.35 -32.24
CA ASN A 71 7.80 6.22 -33.39
C ASN A 71 9.10 6.44 -34.20
N PRO A 72 9.07 6.70 -35.52
CA PRO A 72 10.29 6.84 -36.33
C PRO A 72 11.29 7.88 -35.80
N ARG A 73 10.83 8.98 -35.18
CA ARG A 73 11.74 9.96 -34.54
C ARG A 73 12.50 9.37 -33.36
N GLN A 74 11.86 8.49 -32.56
CA GLN A 74 12.52 7.82 -31.44
C GLN A 74 13.54 6.80 -31.95
N GLN A 75 13.21 6.07 -33.02
CA GLN A 75 14.12 5.13 -33.66
C GLN A 75 15.39 5.81 -34.18
N LEU A 76 15.25 6.97 -34.84
CA LEU A 76 16.41 7.76 -35.29
C LEU A 76 17.28 8.21 -34.12
N ARG A 77 16.67 8.59 -33.00
CA ARG A 77 17.41 8.96 -31.80
C ARG A 77 18.18 7.79 -31.20
N TYR A 78 17.57 6.59 -31.18
CA TYR A 78 18.27 5.37 -30.76
C TYR A 78 19.41 5.02 -31.71
N LEU A 79 19.22 5.17 -33.02
CA LEU A 79 20.28 4.95 -34.00
C LEU A 79 21.45 5.91 -33.79
N PHE A 80 21.18 7.18 -33.51
CA PHE A 80 22.22 8.17 -33.21
C PHE A 80 23.04 7.80 -31.96
N TRP A 81 22.36 7.42 -30.87
CA TRP A 81 23.04 6.96 -29.65
C TRP A 81 23.82 5.66 -29.88
N GLY A 82 23.27 4.73 -30.65
CA GLY A 82 23.95 3.49 -31.03
C GLY A 82 25.22 3.76 -31.85
N ALA A 83 25.15 4.65 -32.82
CA ALA A 83 26.32 5.07 -33.61
C ALA A 83 27.40 5.70 -32.71
N GLY A 84 27.01 6.59 -31.80
CA GLY A 84 27.92 7.18 -30.82
C GLY A 84 28.61 6.14 -29.93
N ALA A 85 27.87 5.15 -29.44
CA ALA A 85 28.41 4.07 -28.63
C ALA A 85 29.43 3.22 -29.41
N VAL A 86 29.14 2.90 -30.68
CA VAL A 86 30.08 2.15 -31.54
C VAL A 86 31.37 2.94 -31.76
N VAL A 87 31.27 4.23 -32.10
CA VAL A 87 32.45 5.10 -32.28
C VAL A 87 33.29 5.15 -31.01
N PHE A 88 32.65 5.27 -29.84
CA PHE A 88 33.34 5.29 -28.56
C PHE A 88 34.14 3.99 -28.31
N ILE A 89 33.50 2.83 -28.51
CA ILE A 89 34.15 1.52 -28.34
C ILE A 89 35.33 1.37 -29.31
N VAL A 90 35.12 1.67 -30.60
CA VAL A 90 36.18 1.59 -31.62
C VAL A 90 37.35 2.49 -31.25
N THR A 91 37.08 3.71 -30.76
CA THR A 91 38.13 4.65 -30.35
C THR A 91 38.96 4.08 -29.20
N ILE A 92 38.30 3.50 -28.18
CA ILE A 92 39.01 2.86 -27.05
C ILE A 92 39.89 1.71 -27.55
N LEU A 93 39.35 0.85 -28.43
CA LEU A 93 40.11 -0.28 -28.98
C LEU A 93 41.33 0.21 -29.76
N VAL A 94 41.17 1.21 -30.62
CA VAL A 94 42.29 1.81 -31.38
C VAL A 94 43.37 2.34 -30.45
N ILE A 95 43.00 3.06 -29.38
CA ILE A 95 43.97 3.56 -28.39
C ILE A 95 44.69 2.40 -27.69
N ALA A 96 43.95 1.37 -27.24
CA ALA A 96 44.52 0.22 -26.58
C ALA A 96 45.52 -0.53 -27.47
N PHE A 97 45.19 -0.73 -28.74
CA PHE A 97 46.10 -1.33 -29.72
C PHE A 97 47.31 -0.46 -30.03
N ALA A 98 47.15 0.87 -30.05
CA ALA A 98 48.25 1.79 -30.36
C ALA A 98 49.31 1.88 -29.23
N VAL A 99 48.92 1.59 -27.99
CA VAL A 99 49.79 1.67 -26.80
C VAL A 99 50.34 0.30 -26.37
N SER A 100 49.77 -0.80 -26.87
CA SER A 100 50.29 -2.15 -26.64
C SER A 100 51.55 -2.44 -27.44
#